data_AF-A0A182EBI3-F1
#
_entry.id   AF-A0A182EBI3-F1
#
_cell.length_a   1.000
_cell.length_b   1.000
_cell.length_c   1.000
_cell.angle_alpha   90.00
_cell.angle_beta   90.00
_cell.angle_gamma   90.00
#
_symmetry.space_group_name_H-M   'P 1'
#
loop_
_entity.id
_entity.type
_entity.pdbx_description
1 polymer ?
#
loop_
_entity_poly.entity_id
_entity_poly.type
_entity_poly.pdbx_seq_one_letter_code
_entity_poly.pdbx_strand_id
1 'polypeptide(L)'
;MRYERHIIYQDIHYLTYVVDGSEAIIELIDPGLEHTGARQMSIRKAHGVILFYKASSQSSINQLCDVAPDFQTIENKVKVYQCI
;
A
#
# COMPACT_ATOMS: atom_id res chain seq x y z
N MET A 1 19.26 -7.98 0.44
CA MET A 1 17.94 -7.50 0.90
C MET A 1 17.95 -7.52 2.42
N ARG A 2 17.62 -6.39 3.06
CA ARG A 2 17.49 -6.27 4.53
C ARG A 2 16.05 -5.94 4.88
N TYR A 3 15.56 -6.51 5.98
CA TYR A 3 14.20 -6.28 6.49
C TYR A 3 14.26 -5.70 7.89
N GLU A 4 13.48 -4.65 8.13
CA GLU A 4 13.28 -4.04 9.43
C GLU A 4 11.78 -3.79 9.65
N ARG A 5 11.34 -3.84 10.91
CA ARG A 5 9.97 -3.48 11.29
C ARG A 5 10.01 -2.25 12.18
N HIS A 6 9.10 -1.31 11.96
CA HIS A 6 9.03 -0.12 12.81
C HIS A 6 8.69 -0.52 14.26
N ILE A 7 9.34 0.14 15.23
CA ILE A 7 9.25 -0.23 16.65
C ILE A 7 7.87 0.12 17.24
N ILE A 8 7.31 1.27 16.83
CA ILE A 8 6.04 1.81 17.34
C ILE A 8 4.82 1.35 16.53
N TYR A 9 4.85 1.49 15.20
CA TYR A 9 3.76 1.11 14.30
C TYR A 9 4.01 -0.28 13.72
N GLN A 10 3.27 -1.28 14.19
CA GLN A 10 3.51 -2.67 13.79
C GLN A 10 3.21 -2.95 12.32
N ASP A 11 2.43 -2.07 11.70
CA ASP A 11 1.94 -2.19 10.32
C ASP A 11 2.90 -1.53 9.30
N ILE A 12 4.05 -1.04 9.77
CA ILE A 12 5.09 -0.41 8.95
C ILE A 12 6.33 -1.29 8.88
N HIS A 13 6.72 -1.61 7.65
CA HIS A 13 7.85 -2.46 7.32
C HIS A 13 8.81 -1.74 6.38
N TYR A 14 10.10 -1.95 6.56
CA TYR A 14 11.15 -1.39 5.71
C TYR A 14 11.91 -2.51 5.02
N LEU A 15 12.04 -2.39 3.70
CA LEU A 15 12.82 -3.29 2.86
C LEU A 15 13.94 -2.52 2.17
N THR A 16 15.19 -2.89 2.45
CA THR A 16 16.36 -2.33 1.77
C THR A 16 16.81 -3.24 0.64
N TYR A 17 16.87 -2.71 -0.57
CA TYR A 17 17.37 -3.36 -1.77
C TYR A 17 18.57 -2.61 -2.32
N VAL A 18 19.44 -3.34 -3.02
CA VAL A 18 20.44 -2.72 -3.89
C VAL A 18 19.93 -2.85 -5.32
N VAL A 19 19.70 -1.71 -5.97
CA VAL A 19 19.22 -1.62 -7.36
C VAL A 19 20.25 -0.78 -8.12
N ASP A 20 20.83 -1.34 -9.18
CA ASP A 20 21.86 -0.70 -10.00
C ASP A 20 23.04 -0.14 -9.17
N GLY A 21 23.45 -0.87 -8.14
CA GLY A 21 24.55 -0.50 -7.24
C GLY A 21 24.20 0.59 -6.20
N SER A 22 22.96 1.10 -6.20
CA SER A 22 22.47 2.07 -5.22
C SER A 22 21.53 1.41 -4.20
N GLU A 23 21.60 1.83 -2.94
CA GLU A 23 20.63 1.39 -1.94
C GLU A 23 19.30 2.14 -2.10
N ALA A 24 18.21 1.37 -2.14
CA ALA A 24 16.84 1.86 -2.13
C ALA A 24 16.10 1.28 -0.93
N ILE A 25 15.35 2.13 -0.22
CA ILE A 25 14.53 1.73 0.92
C ILE A 25 13.06 1.85 0.52
N ILE A 26 12.34 0.75 0.65
CA ILE A 26 10.89 0.70 0.44
C ILE A 26 10.23 0.65 1.82
N GLU A 27 9.39 1.64 2.09
CA GLU A 27 8.47 1.63 3.23
C GLU A 27 7.14 1.01 2.78
N LEU A 28 6.73 -0.06 3.43
CA LEU A 28 5.45 -0.73 3.24
C LEU A 28 4.57 -0.44 4.44
N ILE A 29 3.33 -0.01 4.17
CA ILE A 29 2.32 0.30 5.18
C ILE A 29 1.09 -0.54 4.86
N ASP A 30 0.59 -1.29 5.83
CA ASP A 30 -0.72 -1.96 5.75
C ASP A 30 -1.77 -1.14 6.52
N PRO A 31 -2.59 -0.31 5.84
CA PRO A 31 -3.59 0.50 6.51
C PRO A 31 -4.90 -0.25 6.80
N GLY A 32 -5.02 -1.52 6.42
CA GLY A 32 -6.25 -2.30 6.53
C GLY A 32 -7.38 -1.86 5.59
N LEU A 33 -8.55 -2.49 5.77
CA LEU A 33 -9.75 -2.29 4.92
C LEU A 33 -10.76 -1.29 5.49
N GLU A 34 -10.54 -0.78 6.69
CA GLU A 34 -11.46 0.17 7.32
C GLU A 34 -11.29 1.58 6.74
N HIS A 35 -12.40 2.26 6.48
CA HIS A 35 -12.43 3.65 6.00
C HIS A 35 -12.03 4.61 7.14
N THR A 36 -10.74 4.65 7.47
CA THR A 36 -10.19 5.50 8.54
C THR A 36 -9.38 6.67 7.97
N GLY A 37 -9.24 7.72 8.78
CA GLY A 37 -8.33 8.83 8.45
C GLY A 37 -6.88 8.39 8.30
N ALA A 38 -6.45 7.37 9.06
CA ALA A 38 -5.11 6.79 8.95
C ALA A 38 -4.89 6.19 7.56
N ARG A 39 -5.86 5.41 7.04
CA ARG A 39 -5.79 4.85 5.69
C ARG A 39 -5.67 5.93 4.62
N GLN A 40 -6.54 6.94 4.69
CA GLN A 40 -6.50 8.04 3.72
C GLN A 40 -5.16 8.77 3.74
N MET A 41 -4.57 8.97 4.94
CA MET A 41 -3.25 9.58 5.08
C MET A 41 -2.12 8.72 4.51
N SER A 42 -2.17 7.39 4.72
CA SER A 42 -1.20 6.45 4.16
C SER A 42 -1.26 6.45 2.63
N ILE A 43 -2.47 6.39 2.06
CA ILE A 43 -2.66 6.44 0.60
C ILE A 43 -2.11 7.76 0.01
N ARG A 44 -2.39 8.90 0.65
CA ARG A 44 -1.91 10.21 0.18
C ARG A 44 -0.39 10.36 0.17
N LYS A 45 0.31 9.69 1.10
CA LYS A 45 1.78 9.73 1.19
C LYS A 45 2.46 8.68 0.32
N ALA A 46 1.72 7.69 -0.17
CA ALA A 46 2.30 6.57 -0.88
C ALA A 46 2.79 6.98 -2.28
N HIS A 47 3.96 6.46 -2.67
CA HIS A 47 4.46 6.58 -4.05
C HIS A 47 3.78 5.58 -5.00
N GLY A 48 3.19 4.52 -4.45
CA GLY A 48 2.46 3.49 -5.17
C GLY A 48 1.66 2.62 -4.21
N VAL A 49 0.68 1.88 -4.76
CA VAL A 49 -0.23 1.05 -3.97
C VAL A 49 -0.29 -0.34 -4.59
N ILE A 50 -0.31 -1.36 -3.72
CA ILE A 50 -0.50 -2.76 -4.10
C ILE A 50 -1.85 -3.20 -3.54
N LEU A 51 -2.74 -3.65 -4.44
CA LEU A 51 -4.08 -4.11 -4.08
C LEU A 51 -4.13 -5.64 -4.13
N PHE A 52 -4.64 -6.26 -3.07
CA PHE A 52 -4.79 -7.71 -2.97
C PHE A 52 -6.28 -8.08 -2.87
N TYR A 53 -6.67 -9.12 -3.60
CA TYR A 53 -7.96 -9.78 -3.43
C TYR A 53 -7.77 -11.29 -3.54
N LYS A 54 -8.76 -12.04 -3.08
CA LYS A 54 -8.79 -13.49 -3.21
C LYS A 54 -9.68 -13.85 -4.40
N ALA A 55 -9.10 -14.43 -5.45
CA ALA A 55 -9.81 -14.80 -6.68
C ALA A 55 -11.05 -15.70 -6.42
N SER A 56 -11.00 -16.55 -5.39
CA SER A 56 -12.12 -17.42 -5.01
C SER A 56 -13.18 -16.74 -4.13
N SER A 57 -13.10 -15.41 -3.92
CA SER A 57 -13.97 -14.68 -2.99
C SER A 57 -14.50 -13.40 -3.60
N GLN A 58 -15.78 -13.41 -3.97
CA GLN A 58 -16.48 -12.24 -4.46
C GLN A 58 -16.49 -11.09 -3.43
N SER A 59 -16.53 -11.40 -2.13
CA SER A 59 -16.51 -10.35 -1.10
C SER A 59 -15.19 -9.58 -1.10
N SER A 60 -14.06 -10.23 -1.41
CA SER A 60 -12.74 -9.58 -1.41
C SER A 60 -12.54 -8.62 -2.59
N ILE A 61 -13.09 -8.95 -3.77
CA ILE A 61 -13.07 -8.03 -4.92
C ILE A 61 -14.04 -6.87 -4.69
N ASN A 62 -15.20 -7.09 -4.05
CA ASN A 62 -16.12 -6.02 -3.69
C ASN A 62 -15.46 -5.03 -2.72
N GLN A 63 -14.72 -5.52 -1.73
CA GLN A 63 -13.95 -4.67 -0.80
C GLN A 63 -12.91 -3.82 -1.53
N LEU A 64 -12.25 -4.32 -2.57
CA LEU A 64 -11.34 -3.50 -3.39
C LEU A 64 -12.06 -2.38 -4.13
N CYS A 65 -13.25 -2.65 -4.67
CA CYS A 65 -14.07 -1.63 -5.33
C CYS A 65 -14.41 -0.48 -4.38
N ASP A 66 -14.66 -0.77 -3.10
CA ASP A 66 -14.96 0.24 -2.08
C ASP A 66 -13.74 1.13 -1.74
N VAL A 67 -12.51 0.63 -1.96
CA VAL A 67 -11.27 1.40 -1.75
C VAL A 67 -10.90 2.24 -2.98
N ALA A 68 -11.44 1.92 -4.17
CA ALA A 68 -11.14 2.66 -5.41
C ALA A 68 -11.37 4.20 -5.32
N PRO A 69 -12.43 4.71 -4.66
CA PRO A 69 -12.65 6.15 -4.50
C PRO A 69 -11.56 6.87 -3.69
N ASP A 70 -10.91 6.18 -2.75
CA ASP A 70 -9.83 6.78 -1.93
C ASP A 70 -8.63 7.18 -2.78
N PHE A 71 -8.41 6.52 -3.92
CA PHE A 71 -7.34 6.87 -4.88
C PHE A 71 -7.75 7.98 -5.85
N GLN A 72 -9.04 8.14 -6.14
CA GLN A 72 -9.54 9.16 -7.07
C GLN A 72 -9.52 10.57 -6.47
N THR A 73 -9.55 10.67 -5.14
CA THR A 73 -9.57 11.95 -4.41
C THR A 73 -8.20 12.64 -4.37
N ILE A 74 -7.20 12.09 -5.05
CA ILE A 74 -5.81 12.52 -4.97
C ILE A 74 -5.41 13.13 -6.32
N GLU A 75 -5.24 14.46 -6.38
CA GLU A 75 -4.70 15.18 -7.56
C GLU A 75 -3.23 14.83 -7.88
N ASN A 76 -2.63 13.89 -7.15
CA ASN A 76 -1.25 13.46 -7.33
C ASN A 76 -1.15 12.11 -8.04
N LYS A 77 -0.10 12.01 -8.86
CA LYS A 77 0.26 10.93 -9.80
C LYS A 77 0.59 9.59 -9.12
N VAL A 78 -0.26 9.08 -8.23
CA VAL A 78 -0.07 7.78 -7.59
C VAL A 78 -0.26 6.69 -8.65
N LYS A 79 0.79 5.89 -8.89
CA LYS A 79 0.71 4.74 -9.80
C LYS A 79 0.02 3.59 -9.07
N VAL A 80 -1.14 3.20 -9.57
CA VAL A 80 -1.88 2.03 -9.07
C VAL A 80 -1.47 0.82 -9.91
N TYR A 81 -0.96 -0.24 -9.27
CA TYR A 81 -0.66 -1.50 -9.93
C TYR A 81 -1.69 -2.55 -9.48
N GLN A 82 -2.51 -3.02 -10.43
CA GLN A 82 -3.47 -4.09 -10.20
C GLN A 82 -2.82 -5.42 -10.60
N CYS A 83 -2.60 -6.31 -9.64
CA CYS A 83 -2.17 -7.67 -9.92
C CYS A 83 -3.42 -8.54 -10.12
N ILE A 84 -3.59 -9.13 -11.31
CA ILE A 84 -4.74 -9.97 -11.68
C ILE A 84 -4.42 -11.42 -11.41
#